data_AF-A0A962WCM6-F1
#
_entry.id   AF-A0A962WCM6-F1
#
_cell.length_a   1.000
_cell.length_b   1.000
_cell.length_c   1.000
_cell.angle_alpha   90.00
_cell.angle_beta   90.00
_cell.angle_gamma   90.00
#
_symmetry.space_group_name_H-M   'P 1'
#
loop_
_entity.id
_entity.type
_entity.pdbx_description
1 polymer ?
#
loop_
_entity_poly.entity_id
_entity_poly.type
_entity_poly.pdbx_seq_one_letter_code
_entity_poly.pdbx_strand_id
1 'polypeptide(L)' 'MSKNELTITLFTIGWLVPFFLILFTKKVRGSEKLLWAVLTLAGSWFTYGFYLLVAPIHGPTEEANAQSRPDESGENI' A
#
# COMPACT_ATOMS: atom_id res chain seq x y z
N MET A 1 -15.42 24.07 -2.58
CA MET A 1 -14.53 22.95 -2.19
C MET A 1 -15.07 21.69 -2.85
N SER A 2 -14.28 21.00 -3.68
CA SER A 2 -14.76 19.78 -4.35
C SER A 2 -14.89 18.65 -3.32
N LYS A 3 -15.75 17.65 -3.55
CA LYS A 3 -15.96 16.53 -2.62
C LYS A 3 -14.64 15.80 -2.31
N ASN A 4 -13.75 15.71 -3.29
CA ASN A 4 -12.45 15.05 -3.18
C ASN A 4 -11.54 15.78 -2.19
N GLU A 5 -11.52 17.11 -2.21
CA GLU A 5 -10.74 17.91 -1.24
C GLU A 5 -11.20 17.65 0.19
N LEU A 6 -12.51 17.54 0.41
CA LEU A 6 -13.07 17.24 1.73
C LEU A 6 -12.72 15.82 2.19
N THR A 7 -12.79 14.84 1.29
CA THR A 7 -12.40 13.45 1.58
C THR A 7 -10.93 13.35 1.94
N ILE A 8 -10.05 13.97 1.16
CA ILE A 8 -8.60 13.98 1.43
C ILE A 8 -8.34 14.64 2.78
N THR A 9 -8.95 15.80 3.04
CA THR A 9 -8.78 16.54 4.29
C THR A 9 -9.22 15.71 5.51
N LEU A 10 -10.40 15.09 5.47
CA LEU A 10 -10.87 14.24 6.57
C LEU A 10 -9.95 13.04 6.81
N PHE A 11 -9.48 12.42 5.73
CA PHE A 11 -8.60 11.27 5.82
C PHE A 11 -7.24 11.66 6.43
N THR A 12 -6.66 12.77 5.99
CA THR A 12 -5.41 13.31 6.54
C THR A 12 -5.55 13.65 8.02
N ILE A 13 -6.62 14.34 8.42
CA ILE A 13 -6.85 14.68 9.83
C ILE A 13 -7.00 13.41 10.67
N GLY A 14 -7.82 12.45 10.22
CA GLY A 14 -8.03 11.17 10.90
C GLY A 14 -6.73 10.36 11.07
N TRP A 15 -5.89 10.34 10.04
CA TRP A 15 -4.57 9.71 10.08
C TRP A 15 -3.61 10.44 11.03
N LEU A 16 -3.67 11.76 11.15
CA LEU A 16 -2.80 12.50 12.06
C LEU A 16 -3.19 12.36 13.54
N VAL A 17 -4.43 11.96 13.86
CA VAL A 17 -4.92 11.78 15.25
C VAL A 17 -3.96 11.00 16.15
N PRO A 18 -3.49 9.78 15.79
CA PRO A 18 -2.57 9.03 16.65
C PRO A 18 -1.27 9.77 16.96
N PHE A 19 -0.73 10.54 16.00
CA PHE A 19 0.45 11.37 16.24
C PHE A 19 0.17 12.46 17.28
N PHE A 20 -0.94 13.17 17.15
CA PHE A 20 -1.34 14.16 18.15
C PHE A 20 -1.58 13.53 19.53
N LEU A 21 -2.20 12.34 19.58
CA LEU A 21 -2.44 11.63 20.84
C LEU A 21 -1.12 11.29 21.56
N ILE A 22 -0.11 10.87 20.80
CA ILE A 22 1.24 10.62 21.30
C ILE A 22 1.92 11.92 21.72
N LEU A 23 1.75 13.02 20.97
CA LEU A 23 2.35 14.31 21.28
C LEU A 23 1.76 14.98 22.53
N PHE A 24 0.46 14.84 22.78
CA PHE A 24 -0.21 15.49 23.91
C PHE A 24 -0.23 14.66 25.19
N THR A 25 0.00 13.34 25.11
CA THR A 25 0.03 12.52 26.31
C THR A 25 1.28 12.78 27.16
N LYS A 26 1.08 12.99 28.46
CA LYS A 26 2.17 13.05 29.46
C LYS A 26 2.63 11.67 29.93
N LYS A 27 1.96 10.60 29.48
CA LYS A 27 2.18 9.22 29.95
C LYS A 27 3.48 8.59 29.43
N VAL A 28 4.03 9.08 28.31
CA VAL A 28 5.30 8.62 27.71
C VAL A 28 6.30 9.76 27.68
N ARG A 29 7.52 9.51 28.20
CA ARG A 29 8.58 10.52 28.35
C ARG A 29 9.72 10.29 27.37
N GLY A 30 10.35 11.38 26.93
CA GLY A 30 11.61 11.37 26.17
C GLY A 30 11.59 10.42 24.98
N SER A 31 12.44 9.39 25.03
CA SER A 31 12.69 8.42 23.96
C SER A 31 11.49 7.52 23.65
N GLU A 32 10.62 7.21 24.62
CA GLU A 32 9.42 6.38 24.37
C GLU A 32 8.48 7.07 23.39
N LYS A 33 8.38 8.39 23.47
CA LYS A 33 7.53 9.19 22.59
C LYS A 33 7.99 9.13 21.14
N LEU A 34 9.31 9.10 20.94
CA LEU A 34 9.94 8.93 19.63
C LEU A 34 9.67 7.52 19.09
N LEU A 35 9.78 6.51 19.94
CA LEU A 35 9.52 5.12 19.57
C LEU A 35 8.07 4.93 19.12
N TRP A 36 7.12 5.47 19.87
CA TRP A 36 5.69 5.43 19.49
C TRP A 36 5.41 6.20 18.20
N ALA A 37 5.98 7.39 18.01
CA ALA A 37 5.81 8.15 16.77
C ALA A 37 6.36 7.40 15.54
N VAL A 38 7.56 6.79 15.68
CA VAL A 38 8.16 5.96 14.63
C VAL A 38 7.35 4.69 14.38
N LEU A 39 6.84 4.03 15.43
CA LEU A 39 6.01 2.82 15.31
C LEU A 39 4.70 3.12 14.57
N THR A 40 4.04 4.22 14.91
CA THR A 40 2.81 4.67 14.25
C THR A 40 3.06 5.04 12.79
N LEU A 41 4.16 5.74 12.51
CA LEU A 41 4.54 6.09 11.14
C LEU A 41 4.85 4.85 10.31
N ALA A 42 5.70 3.95 10.85
CA ALA A 42 6.10 2.72 10.20
C ALA A 42 4.89 1.81 9.96
N GLY A 43 4.05 1.57 10.98
CA GLY A 43 2.85 0.76 10.86
C GLY A 43 1.85 1.30 9.82
N SER A 44 1.74 2.62 9.71
CA SER A 44 0.87 3.23 8.72
C SER A 44 1.40 3.17 7.27
N TRP A 45 2.72 3.04 7.10
CA TRP A 45 3.38 2.93 5.79
C TRP A 45 3.63 1.48 5.36
N PHE A 46 3.70 0.54 6.31
CA PHE A 46 4.14 -0.83 6.06
C PHE A 46 3.19 -1.63 5.14
N THR A 47 1.94 -1.19 5.01
CA THR A 47 0.96 -1.76 4.07
C THR A 47 1.43 -1.67 2.62
N TYR A 48 2.20 -0.65 2.25
CA TYR A 48 2.75 -0.49 0.90
C TYR A 48 3.91 -1.46 0.63
N GLY A 49 4.76 -1.72 1.64
CA GLY A 49 5.85 -2.68 1.52
C GLY A 49 5.34 -4.11 1.29
N PHE A 50 4.29 -4.52 2.00
CA PHE A 50 3.64 -5.81 1.75
C PHE A 50 2.93 -5.88 0.40
N TYR A 51 2.33 -4.78 -0.05
CA TYR A 51 1.74 -4.72 -1.39
C TYR A 51 2.77 -5.05 -2.47
N LEU A 52 4.00 -4.55 -2.36
CA LEU A 52 5.09 -4.88 -3.28
C LEU A 52 5.57 -6.33 -3.14
N LEU A 53 5.45 -6.93 -1.96
CA LEU A 53 5.85 -8.31 -1.69
C LEU A 53 4.81 -9.33 -2.19
N VAL A 54 3.52 -8.97 -2.11
CA VAL A 54 2.38 -9.77 -2.58
C VAL A 54 2.10 -9.53 -4.07
N ALA A 55 2.55 -8.40 -4.62
CA ALA A 55 2.41 -8.11 -6.04
C ALA A 55 3.04 -9.24 -6.85
N PRO A 56 2.27 -9.90 -7.74
CA PRO A 56 2.80 -10.96 -8.57
C PRO A 56 3.90 -10.38 -9.49
N ILE A 57 5.12 -10.89 -9.33
CA ILE A 57 6.31 -10.42 -10.08
C ILE A 57 6.35 -11.01 -11.51
N HIS A 58 5.40 -11.87 -11.87
CA HIS A 58 5.32 -12.50 -13.18
C HIS A 58 4.13 -11.95 -13.96
N GLY A 59 4.42 -11.23 -15.04
CA GLY A 59 3.46 -10.98 -16.12
C GLY A 59 3.11 -12.28 -16.86
N PRO A 60 2.01 -12.31 -17.63
CA PRO A 60 1.57 -13.52 -18.33
C PRO A 60 2.69 -14.05 -19.22
N THR A 61 3.18 -15.25 -18.88
CA THR A 61 4.23 -15.97 -19.61
C THR A 61 3.75 -16.27 -21.04
N GLU A 62 4.67 -16.21 -22.00
CA GLU A 62 4.52 -16.50 -23.44
C GLU A 62 3.58 -17.69 -23.78
N GLU A 63 3.42 -18.65 -22.88
CA GLU A 63 2.54 -19.82 -22.96
C GLU A 63 1.05 -19.46 -23.11
N ALA A 64 0.59 -18.39 -22.45
CA ALA A 64 -0.78 -17.89 -22.61
C ALA A 64 -1.00 -17.20 -23.98
N ASN A 65 0.08 -16.70 -24.60
CA ASN A 65 0.07 -16.07 -25.92
C ASN A 65 0.35 -17.06 -27.06
N ALA A 66 0.97 -18.20 -26.74
CA ALA A 66 1.13 -19.34 -27.64
C ALA A 66 -0.19 -20.10 -27.83
N GLN A 67 -1.04 -20.14 -26.80
CA GLN A 67 -2.36 -20.80 -26.83
C GLN A 67 -3.41 -19.99 -27.60
N SER A 68 -3.27 -18.66 -27.70
CA SER A 68 -4.16 -17.78 -28.45
C SER A 68 -3.77 -17.62 -29.93
N ARG A 69 -2.62 -18.17 -30.34
CA ARG A 69 -2.28 -18.33 -31.75
C ARG A 69 -3.11 -19.49 -32.30
N PRO A 70 -4.01 -19.27 -33.29
CA PRO A 70 -4.67 -20.38 -33.96
C PRO A 70 -3.60 -21.30 -34.55
N ASP A 71 -3.79 -22.59 -34.35
CA ASP A 71 -2.90 -23.67 -34.76
C ASP A 71 -2.82 -23.75 -36.29
N GLU A 72 -1.87 -23.04 -36.88
CA GLU A 72 -1.48 -23.21 -38.29
C GLU A 72 -0.73 -24.54 -38.55
N SER A 73 -0.95 -25.58 -37.73
CA SER A 73 -0.35 -26.91 -37.92
C SER A 73 -1.26 -27.89 -38.68
N GLY A 74 -2.26 -27.38 -39.40
CA GLY A 74 -3.05 -28.14 -40.36
C GLY A 74 -2.46 -28.08 -41.77
N GLU A 75 -1.14 -28.22 -41.92
CA GLU A 75 -0.47 -28.35 -43.21
C GLU A 75 -0.33 -29.85 -43.58
N ASN A 76 -0.92 -30.23 -44.71
CA ASN A 76 -0.73 -31.46 -45.50
C ASN A 76 -1.27 -32.80 -44.94
N ILE A 77 -2.51 -33.16 -45.36
CA ILE A 77 -2.83 -34.48 -45.93
C ILE A 77 -3.69 -34.25 -47.17
#